data_AF-X1LU22-F1
#
_entry.id   AF-X1LU22-F1
#
_cell.length_a   1.000
_cell.length_b   1.000
_cell.length_c   1.000
_cell.angle_alpha   90.00
_cell.angle_beta   90.00
_cell.angle_gamma   90.00
#
_symmetry.space_group_name_H-M   'P 1'
#
loop_
_entity.id
_entity.type
_entity.pdbx_description
1 polymer ?
#
loop_
_entity_poly.entity_id
_entity_poly.type
_entity_poly.pdbx_seq_one_letter_code
_entity_poly.pdbx_strand_id
1 'polypeptide(L)' 'MRNMPTVLASLENNSNSQESFMSTALPSLGFAGIGLMGLPMCRRLLAAGYPLTVWNRSPDKCAALVAAGAR' A
#
# COMPACT_ATOMS: atom_id res chain seq x y z
N MET A 1 0.39 60.89 11.68
CA MET A 1 -0.13 59.54 11.36
C MET A 1 0.89 58.53 11.88
N ARG A 2 0.41 57.56 12.65
CA ARG A 2 1.18 56.76 13.62
C ARG A 2 2.15 55.78 12.95
N ASN A 3 3.36 55.73 13.52
CA ASN A 3 4.38 54.70 13.32
C ASN A 3 3.77 53.30 13.43
N MET A 4 4.01 52.46 12.41
CA MET A 4 3.80 51.03 12.53
C MET A 4 5.01 50.42 13.27
N PRO A 5 4.80 49.73 14.40
CA PRO A 5 5.89 49.15 15.17
C PRO A 5 6.38 47.84 14.54
N THR A 6 7.70 47.76 14.34
CA THR A 6 8.45 46.51 14.32
C THR A 6 8.36 45.87 15.69
N VAL A 7 7.55 44.83 15.86
CA VAL A 7 7.80 43.78 16.87
C VAL A 7 7.36 42.45 16.28
N LEU A 8 8.29 41.49 16.31
CA LEU A 8 8.11 40.08 16.04
C LEU A 8 6.82 39.55 16.70
N ALA A 9 5.80 39.23 15.90
CA ALA A 9 4.78 38.28 16.32
C ALA A 9 5.35 36.87 16.11
N SER A 10 5.86 36.34 17.21
CA SER A 10 6.15 34.95 17.55
C SER A 10 6.06 33.91 16.44
N LEU A 11 7.20 33.27 16.20
CA LEU A 11 7.33 31.90 15.76
C LEU A 11 6.56 30.98 16.72
N GLU A 12 5.25 30.84 16.58
CA GLU A 12 4.54 29.71 17.15
C GLU A 12 4.69 28.53 16.19
N ASN A 13 5.80 27.82 16.41
CA ASN A 13 5.98 26.43 16.05
C ASN A 13 4.73 25.65 16.50
N ASN A 14 3.83 25.37 15.56
CA ASN A 14 2.98 24.19 15.68
C ASN A 14 3.52 23.13 14.73
N SER A 15 4.67 22.59 15.10
CA SER A 15 5.27 21.39 14.52
C SER A 15 4.44 20.17 14.95
N ASN A 16 3.25 20.01 14.37
CA ASN A 16 2.55 18.73 14.41
C ASN A 16 1.94 18.41 13.05
N SER A 17 2.77 18.49 12.01
CA SER A 17 2.57 17.69 10.80
C SER A 17 3.46 16.46 10.96
N GLN A 18 2.99 15.49 11.75
CA GLN A 18 3.46 14.12 11.62
C GLN A 18 2.94 13.63 10.26
N GLU A 19 3.60 14.06 9.19
CA GLU A 19 3.40 13.53 7.85
C GLU A 19 3.83 12.08 7.94
N SER A 20 2.86 11.20 8.18
CA SER A 20 3.09 9.76 8.26
C SER A 20 3.82 9.37 6.99
N PHE A 21 5.08 8.98 7.10
CA PHE A 21 5.81 8.31 6.04
C PHE A 21 5.04 7.03 5.72
N MET A 22 4.05 7.15 4.85
CA MET A 22 3.31 6.03 4.33
C MET A 22 4.34 5.18 3.60
N SER A 23 4.49 3.95 4.06
CA SER A 23 5.41 2.96 3.51
C SER A 23 5.42 3.03 1.99
N THR A 24 6.58 3.32 1.40
CA THR A 24 6.80 3.35 -0.06
C THR A 24 6.61 1.98 -0.71
N ALA A 25 6.46 0.92 0.10
CA ALA A 25 6.14 -0.43 -0.34
C ALA A 25 4.62 -0.66 -0.37
N LEU A 26 4.13 -1.29 -1.45
CA LEU A 26 2.75 -1.73 -1.56
C LEU A 26 2.40 -2.72 -0.43
N PRO A 27 1.16 -2.68 0.09
CA PRO A 27 0.73 -3.59 1.14
C PRO A 27 0.73 -5.04 0.66
N SER A 28 1.06 -5.97 1.56
CA SER A 28 0.95 -7.40 1.29
C SER A 28 -0.51 -7.84 1.33
N LEU A 29 -0.92 -8.66 0.35
CA LEU A 29 -2.29 -9.14 0.20
C LEU A 29 -2.35 -10.67 0.37
N GLY A 30 -3.42 -11.16 1.00
CA GLY A 30 -3.75 -12.58 1.07
C GLY A 30 -5.01 -12.88 0.25
N PHE A 31 -4.99 -13.93 -0.57
CA PHE A 31 -6.12 -14.31 -1.40
C PHE A 31 -6.46 -15.80 -1.25
N ALA A 32 -7.64 -16.10 -0.73
CA ALA A 32 -8.16 -17.46 -0.60
C ALA A 32 -9.24 -17.74 -1.64
N GLY A 33 -8.98 -18.71 -2.53
CA GLY A 33 -9.95 -19.15 -3.55
C GLY A 33 -9.48 -18.91 -4.98
N ILE A 34 -8.65 -19.81 -5.49
CA ILE A 34 -8.08 -19.72 -6.84
C ILE A 34 -8.96 -20.49 -7.84
N GLY A 35 -10.13 -19.91 -8.13
CA GLY A 35 -11.09 -20.40 -9.13
C GLY A 35 -11.11 -19.56 -10.41
N LEU A 36 -12.20 -19.67 -11.19
CA LEU A 36 -12.38 -18.94 -12.46
C LEU A 36 -12.26 -17.41 -12.31
N MET A 37 -12.73 -16.86 -11.19
CA MET A 37 -12.62 -15.42 -10.91
C MET A 37 -11.34 -15.05 -10.17
N GLY A 38 -10.91 -15.87 -9.21
CA GLY A 38 -9.75 -15.59 -8.37
C GLY A 38 -8.44 -15.56 -9.16
N LEU A 39 -8.28 -16.46 -10.14
CA LEU A 39 -7.07 -16.54 -10.96
C LEU A 39 -6.77 -15.24 -11.74
N PRO A 40 -7.67 -14.71 -12.61
CA PRO A 40 -7.41 -13.46 -13.32
C PRO A 40 -7.29 -12.25 -12.38
N MET A 41 -7.97 -12.25 -11.23
CA MET A 41 -7.84 -11.19 -10.24
C MET A 41 -6.44 -11.16 -9.61
N CYS A 42 -5.95 -12.32 -9.15
CA CYS A 42 -4.60 -12.45 -8.57
C CYS A 42 -3.51 -12.05 -9.57
N ARG A 43 -3.66 -12.41 -10.86
CA ARG A 43 -2.70 -12.01 -11.91
C ARG A 43 -2.62 -10.49 -12.06
N ARG A 44 -3.74 -9.77 -11.94
CA ARG A 44 -3.75 -8.30 -12.00
C ARG A 44 -3.08 -7.68 -10.77
N LEU A 45 -3.31 -8.24 -9.58
CA LEU A 45 -2.65 -7.79 -8.35
C LEU A 45 -1.12 -7.97 -8.44
N LEU A 46 -0.66 -9.13 -8.92
CA LEU A 46 0.76 -9.39 -9.16
C LEU A 46 1.33 -8.43 -10.21
N ALA A 47 0.63 -8.22 -11.34
CA ALA A 47 1.06 -7.30 -12.38
C ALA A 47 1.14 -5.84 -11.89
N ALA A 48 0.31 -5.47 -10.91
CA ALA A 48 0.36 -4.17 -10.26
C ALA A 48 1.45 -4.07 -9.17
N GLY A 49 2.23 -5.13 -8.94
CA GLY A 49 3.37 -5.15 -8.02
C GLY A 49 3.03 -5.45 -6.56
N TYR A 50 1.79 -5.85 -6.26
CA TYR A 50 1.42 -6.21 -4.88
C TYR A 50 2.09 -7.53 -4.47
N PRO A 51 2.77 -7.57 -3.31
CA PRO A 51 3.14 -8.83 -2.68
C PRO A 51 1.88 -9.65 -2.39
N LEU A 52 1.76 -10.84 -2.97
CA LEU A 52 0.54 -11.64 -2.89
C LEU A 52 0.83 -13.04 -2.37
N THR A 53 0.13 -13.43 -1.31
CA THR A 53 0.07 -14.80 -0.81
C THR A 53 -1.25 -15.44 -1.21
N VAL A 54 -1.22 -16.64 -1.78
CA VAL A 54 -2.41 -17.33 -2.31
C VAL A 54 -2.65 -18.65 -1.60
N TRP A 55 -3.92 -18.97 -1.39
CA TRP A 55 -4.30 -20.25 -0.81
C TRP A 55 -5.52 -20.84 -1.52
N ASN A 56 -5.52 -22.16 -1.66
CA ASN A 56 -6.67 -22.92 -2.11
C ASN A 56 -6.64 -24.33 -1.48
N ARG A 57 -7.82 -24.94 -1.32
CA ARG A 57 -7.93 -26.33 -0.83
C ARG A 57 -7.14 -27.34 -1.68
N SER A 58 -7.10 -27.11 -3.00
CA SER A 58 -6.27 -27.86 -3.95
C SER A 58 -5.06 -27.00 -4.34
N PRO A 59 -3.84 -27.31 -3.85
CA PRO A 59 -2.66 -26.45 -4.03
C PRO A 59 -2.21 -26.36 -5.50
N ASP A 60 -2.49 -27.38 -6.30
CA ASP A 60 -2.31 -27.43 -7.75
C ASP A 60 -2.92 -26.22 -8.48
N LYS A 61 -4.05 -25.67 -7.99
CA LYS A 61 -4.66 -24.46 -8.58
C LYS A 61 -3.85 -23.19 -8.34
N CYS A 62 -2.99 -23.15 -7.34
CA CYS A 62 -2.10 -22.02 -7.06
C CYS A 62 -0.84 -22.02 -7.95
N ALA A 63 -0.50 -23.13 -8.60
CA ALA A 63 0.77 -23.29 -9.32
C ALA A 63 1.03 -22.19 -10.36
N ALA A 64 0.00 -21.81 -11.13
CA ALA A 64 0.11 -20.74 -12.13
C ALA A 64 0.37 -19.35 -11.52
N LEU A 65 -0.07 -19.11 -10.28
CA LEU A 65 0.16 -17.85 -9.56
C LEU A 65 1.52 -17.83 -8.87
N VAL A 66 1.95 -18.98 -8.32
CA VAL A 66 3.30 -19.14 -7.76
C VAL A 66 4.36 -18.93 -8.84
N ALA A 67 4.16 -19.52 -10.03
CA ALA A 67 5.04 -19.28 -11.18
C ALA A 67 5.05 -17.80 -11.63
N ALA A 68 4.01 -17.03 -11.31
CA ALA A 68 3.91 -15.60 -11.59
C ALA A 68 4.42 -14.70 -10.43
N GLY A 69 4.95 -15.28 -9.35
CA GLY A 69 5.55 -14.55 -8.23
C GLY A 69 4.71 -14.48 -6.96
N ALA A 70 3.55 -15.14 -6.89
CA ALA A 70 2.82 -15.29 -5.63
C ALA A 70 3.54 -16.26 -4.67
N ARG A 71 3.24 -16.10 -3.37
CA ARG A 71 3.68 -17.00 -2.30
C ARG A 71 2.58 -17.96 -1.85
#